data_AF-A0A9E2LIT0-F1
#
_entry.id   AF-A0A9E2LIT0-F1
#
_cell.length_a   1.000
_cell.length_b   1.000
_cell.length_c   1.000
_cell.angle_alpha   90.00
_cell.angle_beta   90.00
_cell.angle_gamma   90.00
#
_symmetry.space_group_name_H-M   'P 1'
#
loop_
_entity.id
_entity.type
_entity.pdbx_description
1 polymer ?
#
loop_
_entity_poly.entity_id
_entity_poly.type
_entity_poly.pdbx_seq_one_letter_code
_entity_poly.pdbx_strand_id
1 'polypeptide(L)'
;VPINDKHIEVIVRQMLQKVEILDSGETTLIRGDTVEVAEAVLENAKVEKRGGRIATTQPVLLGITKASLQTRSFISAASFQETTRVLTDASVNGKVDTLEGLKENVIVGRLIPAGTGAYLRALQKIANERDAELTSTREAAIEPLPADLALELENSEG
;
A
#
# COMPACT_ATOMS: atom_id res chain seq x y z
N VAL A 1 6.50 38.36 -4.21
CA VAL A 1 6.03 37.30 -5.12
C VAL A 1 4.75 36.73 -4.54
N PRO A 2 3.58 36.86 -5.18
CA PRO A 2 2.35 36.27 -4.70
C PRO A 2 2.39 34.74 -4.89
N ILE A 3 2.16 33.97 -3.83
CA ILE A 3 2.08 32.50 -3.83
C ILE A 3 0.70 32.14 -3.27
N ASN A 4 0.00 31.18 -3.89
CA ASN A 4 -1.28 30.69 -3.39
C ASN A 4 -1.06 29.80 -2.15
N ASP A 5 -1.81 30.04 -1.07
CA ASP A 5 -1.69 29.34 0.20
C ASP A 5 -1.85 27.81 0.06
N LYS A 6 -2.59 27.33 -0.95
CA LYS A 6 -2.72 25.90 -1.25
C LYS A 6 -1.38 25.20 -1.46
N HIS A 7 -0.36 25.90 -2.00
CA HIS A 7 0.96 25.30 -2.16
C HIS A 7 1.64 25.04 -0.82
N ILE A 8 1.51 25.99 0.11
CA ILE A 8 2.07 25.86 1.47
C ILE A 8 1.31 24.77 2.23
N GLU A 9 -0.02 24.73 2.11
CA GLU A 9 -0.86 23.71 2.76
C GLU A 9 -0.45 22.28 2.36
N VAL A 10 -0.23 22.05 1.06
CA VAL A 10 0.20 20.74 0.56
C VAL A 10 1.58 20.34 1.09
N ILE A 11 2.50 21.29 1.24
CA ILE A 11 3.83 21.03 1.81
C ILE A 11 3.73 20.72 3.31
N VAL A 12 2.97 21.52 4.07
CA VAL A 12 2.77 21.32 5.51
C VAL A 12 2.06 19.99 5.78
N ARG A 13 1.12 19.59 4.92
CA ARG A 13 0.49 18.27 4.98
C ARG A 13 1.53 17.13 4.89
N GLN A 14 2.57 17.27 4.06
CA GLN A 14 3.66 16.28 4.00
C GLN A 14 4.56 16.28 5.24
N MET A 15 4.67 17.42 5.93
CA MET A 15 5.42 17.51 7.19
C MET A 15 4.68 16.86 8.38
N LEU A 16 3.36 16.63 8.27
CA LEU A 16 2.49 16.08 9.31
C LEU A 16 2.06 14.61 9.07
N GLN A 17 2.77 13.87 8.22
CA GLN A 17 2.39 12.48 7.85
C GLN A 17 2.65 11.44 8.95
N LYS A 18 3.23 11.83 10.09
CA LYS A 18 3.61 10.95 11.19
C LYS A 18 2.89 11.34 12.48
N VAL A 19 2.54 10.34 13.27
CA VAL A 19 1.88 10.48 14.57
C VAL A 19 2.62 9.67 15.62
N GLU A 20 2.75 10.24 16.81
CA GLU A 20 3.26 9.57 18.00
C GLU A 20 2.10 8.90 18.76
N ILE A 21 2.31 7.68 19.24
CA ILE A 21 1.29 6.93 19.97
C ILE A 21 1.39 7.26 21.47
N LEU A 22 0.38 7.96 22.01
CA LEU A 22 0.31 8.32 23.43
C LEU A 22 -0.19 7.16 24.30
N ASP A 23 -1.18 6.41 23.78
CA ASP A 23 -1.73 5.21 24.39
C ASP A 23 -2.06 4.20 23.29
N SER A 24 -1.63 2.96 23.45
CA SER A 24 -1.83 1.88 22.48
C SER A 24 -3.24 1.31 22.51
N GLY A 25 -4.00 1.52 23.60
CA GLY A 25 -5.30 0.87 23.77
C GLY A 25 -5.19 -0.65 23.59
N GLU A 26 -6.03 -1.21 22.72
CA GLU A 26 -6.02 -2.63 22.31
C GLU A 26 -5.53 -2.83 20.86
N THR A 27 -4.80 -1.84 20.32
CA THR A 27 -4.13 -1.96 19.03
C THR A 27 -2.80 -2.71 19.16
N THR A 28 -2.22 -3.09 18.03
CA THR A 28 -0.85 -3.64 17.94
C THR A 28 0.24 -2.56 18.02
N LEU A 29 -0.15 -1.29 18.15
CA LEU A 29 0.75 -0.14 18.14
C LEU A 29 1.50 -0.03 19.48
N ILE A 30 2.75 0.45 19.42
CA ILE A 30 3.61 0.58 20.60
C ILE A 30 3.58 2.03 21.10
N ARG A 31 3.32 2.22 22.39
CA ARG A 31 3.36 3.55 23.03
C ARG A 31 4.74 4.19 22.88
N GLY A 32 4.76 5.47 22.51
CA GLY A 32 5.97 6.25 22.25
C GLY A 32 6.60 6.00 20.88
N ASP A 33 6.06 5.07 20.09
CA ASP A 33 6.51 4.87 18.72
C ASP A 33 5.86 5.90 17.78
N THR A 34 6.52 6.16 16.65
CA THR A 34 6.04 7.07 15.61
C THR A 34 5.68 6.29 14.35
N VAL A 35 4.39 6.24 14.06
CA VAL A 35 3.85 5.55 12.88
C VAL A 35 3.26 6.54 11.89
N GLU A 36 2.88 6.07 10.71
CA GLU A 36 2.18 6.92 9.75
C GLU A 36 0.72 7.14 10.13
N VAL A 37 0.21 8.32 9.78
CA VAL A 37 -1.22 8.65 9.97
C VAL A 37 -2.12 7.58 9.37
N ALA A 38 -1.84 7.16 8.12
CA ALA A 38 -2.66 6.16 7.44
C ALA A 38 -2.61 4.77 8.10
N GLU A 39 -1.47 4.39 8.68
CA GLU A 39 -1.31 3.13 9.40
C GLU A 39 -2.04 3.16 10.74
N ALA A 40 -1.87 4.25 11.52
CA ALA A 40 -2.60 4.45 12.76
C ALA A 40 -4.12 4.44 12.57
N VAL A 41 -4.61 5.09 11.50
CA VAL A 41 -6.04 5.11 11.16
C VAL A 41 -6.54 3.71 10.80
N LEU A 42 -5.75 2.93 10.04
CA LEU A 42 -6.11 1.58 9.63
C LEU A 42 -6.17 0.62 10.83
N GLU A 43 -5.17 0.68 11.73
CA GLU A 43 -5.16 -0.15 12.95
C GLU A 43 -6.28 0.23 13.91
N ASN A 44 -6.55 1.52 14.10
CA ASN A 44 -7.69 1.97 14.91
C ASN A 44 -9.02 1.49 14.32
N ALA A 45 -9.21 1.55 13.01
CA ALA A 45 -10.42 1.05 12.35
C ALA A 45 -10.60 -0.46 12.53
N LYS A 46 -9.53 -1.25 12.60
CA LYS A 46 -9.60 -2.69 12.91
C LYS A 46 -10.06 -2.95 14.34
N VAL A 47 -9.55 -2.19 15.31
CA VAL A 47 -9.92 -2.34 16.73
C VAL A 47 -11.36 -1.87 16.97
N GLU A 48 -11.76 -0.75 16.37
CA GLU A 48 -13.11 -0.22 16.46
C GLU A 48 -14.15 -1.23 15.94
N LYS A 49 -13.87 -1.91 14.83
CA LYS A 49 -14.73 -2.99 14.31
C LYS A 49 -14.89 -4.18 15.26
N ARG A 50 -13.92 -4.41 16.15
CA ARG A 50 -13.98 -5.45 17.19
C ARG A 50 -14.61 -4.94 18.49
N GLY A 51 -14.98 -3.66 18.56
CA GLY A 51 -15.53 -3.03 19.76
C GLY A 51 -14.49 -2.73 20.86
N GLY A 52 -13.20 -2.78 20.51
CA GLY A 52 -12.10 -2.55 21.46
C GLY A 52 -11.74 -1.07 21.63
N ARG A 53 -10.78 -0.79 22.51
CA ARG A 53 -10.28 0.58 22.74
C ARG A 53 -9.25 0.99 21.70
N ILE A 54 -9.53 2.05 20.94
CA ILE A 54 -8.60 2.62 19.95
C ILE A 54 -7.35 3.23 20.60
N ALA A 55 -6.26 3.31 19.82
CA ALA A 55 -5.06 4.02 20.24
C ALA A 55 -5.25 5.54 20.15
N THR A 56 -4.70 6.24 21.14
CA THR A 56 -4.63 7.71 21.15
C THR A 56 -3.32 8.13 20.52
N THR A 57 -3.38 8.98 19.50
CA THR A 57 -2.19 9.45 18.77
C THR A 57 -2.13 10.98 18.72
N GLN A 58 -0.91 11.51 18.59
CA GLN A 58 -0.65 12.94 18.46
C GLN A 58 0.17 13.23 17.19
N PRO A 59 -0.23 14.17 16.33
CA PRO A 59 0.56 14.55 15.16
C PRO A 59 1.94 15.10 15.52
N VAL A 60 2.96 14.63 14.82
CA VAL A 60 4.34 15.10 14.96
C VAL A 60 4.72 15.88 13.71
N LEU A 61 5.15 17.13 13.89
CA LEU A 61 5.66 17.96 12.80
C LEU A 61 7.13 17.61 12.52
N LEU A 62 7.39 17.10 11.32
CA LEU A 62 8.73 16.79 10.85
C LEU A 62 9.24 17.82 9.85
N GLY A 63 10.54 18.12 9.88
CA GLY A 63 11.18 18.90 8.82
C GLY A 63 11.12 18.17 7.48
N ILE A 64 11.09 18.92 6.36
CA ILE A 64 10.95 18.36 5.00
C ILE A 64 11.98 17.27 4.67
N THR A 65 13.23 17.42 5.14
CA THR A 65 14.31 16.45 4.95
C THR A 65 14.01 15.15 5.68
N LYS A 66 13.60 15.25 6.96
CA LYS A 66 13.29 14.07 7.79
C LYS A 66 12.03 13.36 7.29
N ALA A 67 11.00 14.12 6.91
CA ALA A 67 9.79 13.57 6.28
C ALA A 67 10.10 12.82 4.97
N SER A 68 11.04 13.34 4.16
CA SER A 68 11.43 12.71 2.88
C SER A 68 12.25 11.44 3.06
N LEU A 69 13.07 11.36 4.11
CA LEU A 69 13.86 10.15 4.44
C LEU A 69 13.01 9.04 5.09
N GLN A 70 11.93 9.41 5.80
CA GLN A 70 11.05 8.48 6.53
C GLN A 70 9.81 8.03 5.74
N THR A 71 9.86 8.09 4.42
CA THR A 71 8.81 7.55 3.54
C THR A 71 8.81 6.02 3.54
N ARG A 72 7.68 5.40 3.13
CA ARG A 72 7.54 3.93 3.02
C ARG A 72 8.49 3.30 2.03
N SER A 73 8.69 3.96 0.89
CA SER A 73 9.54 3.45 -0.17
C SER A 73 11.01 3.72 0.14
N PHE A 74 11.75 2.64 0.40
CA PHE A 74 13.19 2.75 0.58
C PHE A 74 13.89 3.12 -0.74
N ILE A 75 13.32 2.78 -1.90
CA ILE A 75 13.85 3.18 -3.23
C ILE A 75 13.77 4.71 -3.37
N SER A 76 12.60 5.28 -3.07
CA SER A 76 12.39 6.73 -3.07
C SER A 76 13.26 7.43 -2.02
N ALA A 77 13.36 6.90 -0.80
CA ALA A 77 14.19 7.46 0.28
C ALA A 77 15.67 7.44 -0.08
N ALA A 78 16.19 6.30 -0.59
CA ALA A 78 17.59 6.16 -0.99
C ALA A 78 17.94 7.10 -2.16
N SER A 79 17.00 7.36 -3.08
CA SER A 79 17.22 8.30 -4.19
C SER A 79 17.36 9.77 -3.74
N PHE A 80 16.93 10.10 -2.52
CA PHE A 80 17.01 11.45 -1.99
C PHE A 80 18.39 11.71 -1.36
N GLN A 81 18.68 11.06 -0.22
CA GLN A 81 19.92 11.21 0.56
C GLN A 81 20.18 9.95 1.41
N GLU A 82 21.35 9.86 2.06
CA GLU A 82 21.72 8.78 2.99
C GLU A 82 21.60 7.35 2.41
N THR A 83 21.91 7.18 1.11
CA THR A 83 21.76 5.93 0.33
C THR A 83 22.22 4.68 1.08
N THR A 84 23.45 4.67 1.59
CA THR A 84 24.03 3.50 2.28
C THR A 84 23.22 3.12 3.50
N ARG A 85 22.85 4.10 4.34
CA ARG A 85 22.09 3.85 5.57
C ARG A 85 20.70 3.31 5.25
N VAL A 86 20.00 3.92 4.29
CA VAL A 86 18.64 3.52 3.89
C VAL A 86 18.63 2.10 3.33
N LEU A 87 19.59 1.74 2.47
CA LEU A 87 19.66 0.40 1.88
C LEU A 87 20.04 -0.67 2.91
N THR A 88 20.94 -0.34 3.85
CA THR A 88 21.28 -1.27 4.95
C THR A 88 20.06 -1.53 5.84
N ASP A 89 19.34 -0.48 6.26
CA ASP A 89 18.14 -0.63 7.08
C ASP A 89 17.04 -1.43 6.35
N ALA A 90 16.84 -1.17 5.06
CA ALA A 90 15.89 -1.93 4.25
C ALA A 90 16.29 -3.42 4.12
N SER A 91 17.58 -3.70 3.95
CA SER A 91 18.11 -5.06 3.85
C SER A 91 17.97 -5.83 5.16
N VAL A 92 18.27 -5.20 6.30
CA VAL A 92 18.17 -5.82 7.63
C VAL A 92 16.72 -6.11 8.01
N ASN A 93 15.80 -5.19 7.70
CA ASN A 93 14.38 -5.36 7.99
C ASN A 93 13.61 -6.15 6.92
N GLY A 94 14.26 -6.53 5.81
CA GLY A 94 13.60 -7.20 4.69
C GLY A 94 12.46 -6.39 4.06
N LYS A 95 12.61 -5.06 3.97
CA LYS A 95 11.55 -4.18 3.44
C LYS A 95 11.27 -4.47 1.96
N VAL A 96 10.00 -4.53 1.61
CA VAL A 96 9.53 -4.70 0.21
C VAL A 96 8.87 -3.40 -0.25
N ASP A 97 9.21 -2.97 -1.46
CA ASP A 97 8.65 -1.77 -2.08
C ASP A 97 7.53 -2.13 -3.05
N THR A 98 6.36 -1.52 -2.89
CA THR A 98 5.16 -1.78 -3.70
C THR A 98 5.09 -0.96 -4.99
N LEU A 99 6.02 -0.04 -5.22
CA LEU A 99 6.07 0.82 -6.42
C LEU A 99 4.78 1.63 -6.62
N GLU A 100 4.21 2.15 -5.54
CA GLU A 100 3.01 2.99 -5.57
C GLU A 100 3.33 4.48 -5.77
N GLY A 101 4.59 4.88 -5.59
CA GLY A 101 5.05 6.25 -5.66
C GLY A 101 5.48 6.70 -7.06
N LEU A 102 5.61 8.02 -7.25
CA LEU A 102 6.06 8.57 -8.52
C LEU A 102 7.53 8.24 -8.80
N LYS A 103 8.43 8.45 -7.83
CA LYS A 103 9.88 8.28 -8.02
C LYS A 103 10.27 6.83 -8.27
N GLU A 104 9.72 5.88 -7.52
CA GLU A 104 9.95 4.45 -7.74
C GLU A 104 9.66 4.04 -9.19
N ASN A 105 8.50 4.42 -9.71
CA ASN A 105 8.10 4.06 -11.08
C ASN A 105 9.00 4.71 -12.12
N VAL A 106 9.45 5.96 -11.91
CA VAL A 106 10.41 6.62 -12.79
C VAL A 106 11.75 5.88 -12.79
N ILE A 107 12.27 5.50 -11.63
CA ILE A 107 13.56 4.80 -11.49
C ILE A 107 13.51 3.42 -12.17
N VAL A 108 12.40 2.69 -12.02
CA VAL A 108 12.20 1.35 -12.59
C VAL A 108 11.79 1.41 -14.08
N GLY A 109 11.36 2.57 -14.58
CA GLY A 109 10.93 2.73 -15.99
C GLY A 109 9.49 2.30 -16.28
N ARG A 110 8.61 2.29 -15.26
CA ARG A 110 7.16 2.01 -15.41
C ARG A 110 6.36 3.31 -15.50
N LEU A 111 5.14 3.24 -16.03
CA LEU A 111 4.23 4.38 -16.06
C LEU A 111 3.94 4.88 -14.63
N ILE A 112 4.15 6.18 -14.41
CA ILE A 112 3.87 6.82 -13.12
C ILE A 112 2.38 6.75 -12.75
N PRO A 113 2.03 6.70 -11.46
CA PRO A 113 0.65 6.61 -10.98
C PRO A 113 -0.08 7.97 -11.02
N ALA A 114 0.26 8.85 -11.97
CA ALA A 114 -0.33 10.18 -12.11
C ALA A 114 -0.67 10.48 -13.57
N GLY A 115 -1.62 11.39 -13.79
CA GLY A 115 -2.05 11.77 -15.14
C GLY A 115 -2.59 10.58 -15.96
N THR A 116 -2.08 10.42 -17.18
CA THR A 116 -2.48 9.32 -18.08
C THR A 116 -2.15 7.94 -17.52
N GLY A 117 -1.06 7.80 -16.77
CA GLY A 117 -0.69 6.54 -16.15
C GLY A 117 -1.70 6.09 -15.09
N ALA A 118 -2.24 7.03 -14.30
CA ALA A 118 -3.32 6.73 -13.34
C ALA A 118 -4.62 6.32 -14.06
N TYR A 119 -4.97 7.04 -15.13
CA TYR A 119 -6.16 6.75 -15.93
C TYR A 119 -6.11 5.34 -16.55
N LEU A 120 -4.98 4.98 -17.17
CA LEU A 120 -4.79 3.65 -17.75
C LEU A 120 -4.83 2.55 -16.69
N ARG A 121 -4.22 2.76 -15.51
CA ARG A 121 -4.30 1.82 -14.38
C ARG A 121 -5.75 1.62 -13.92
N ALA A 122 -6.55 2.68 -13.86
CA ALA A 122 -7.96 2.59 -13.49
C ALA A 122 -8.77 1.78 -14.52
N LEU A 123 -8.56 2.02 -15.82
CA LEU A 123 -9.20 1.23 -16.88
C LEU A 123 -8.78 -0.24 -16.83
N GLN A 124 -7.49 -0.51 -16.63
CA GLN A 124 -6.98 -1.87 -16.52
C GLN A 124 -7.55 -2.61 -15.30
N LYS A 125 -7.72 -1.91 -14.17
CA LYS A 125 -8.39 -2.47 -13.00
C LYS A 125 -9.83 -2.89 -13.31
N ILE A 126 -10.60 -2.02 -13.95
CA ILE A 126 -11.99 -2.31 -14.35
C ILE A 126 -12.04 -3.47 -15.35
N ALA A 127 -11.12 -3.52 -16.31
CA ALA A 127 -11.02 -4.62 -17.27
C ALA A 127 -10.74 -5.96 -16.55
N ASN A 128 -9.76 -5.99 -15.65
CA ASN A 128 -9.41 -7.18 -14.88
C ASN A 128 -10.55 -7.65 -13.97
N GLU A 129 -11.28 -6.74 -13.34
CA GLU A 129 -12.46 -7.08 -12.52
C GLU A 129 -13.55 -7.75 -13.36
N ARG A 130 -13.84 -7.21 -14.55
CA ARG A 130 -14.81 -7.81 -15.49
C ARG A 130 -14.34 -9.16 -16.02
N ASP A 131 -13.06 -9.29 -16.33
CA ASP A 131 -12.48 -10.55 -16.82
C ASP A 131 -12.55 -11.63 -15.72
N ALA A 132 -12.36 -11.26 -14.45
CA ALA A 132 -12.51 -12.17 -13.31
C ALA A 132 -13.97 -12.64 -13.14
N GLU A 133 -14.95 -11.74 -13.25
CA GLU A 133 -16.38 -12.08 -13.20
C GLU A 133 -16.80 -13.00 -14.37
N LEU A 134 -16.29 -12.75 -15.57
CA LEU A 134 -16.54 -13.60 -16.73
C LEU A 134 -15.92 -14.98 -16.57
N THR A 135 -14.73 -15.06 -15.97
CA THR A 135 -14.05 -16.34 -15.73
C THR A 135 -14.81 -17.18 -14.71
N SER A 136 -15.25 -16.61 -13.59
CA SER A 136 -16.04 -17.34 -12.58
C SER A 136 -17.39 -17.82 -13.13
N THR A 137 -18.03 -17.02 -13.99
CA THR A 137 -19.27 -17.42 -14.68
C THR A 137 -19.02 -18.57 -15.66
N ARG A 138 -17.91 -18.53 -16.40
CA ARG A 138 -17.51 -19.62 -17.30
C ARG A 138 -17.20 -20.90 -16.55
N GLU A 139 -16.46 -20.82 -15.44
CA GLU A 139 -16.16 -21.97 -14.58
C GLU A 139 -17.43 -22.61 -14.00
N ALA A 140 -18.42 -21.80 -13.61
CA ALA A 140 -19.73 -22.31 -13.16
C ALA A 140 -20.58 -22.92 -14.28
N ALA A 141 -20.34 -22.53 -15.53
CA ALA A 141 -21.06 -23.01 -16.71
C ALA A 141 -20.39 -24.20 -17.41
N ILE A 142 -19.17 -24.59 -17.00
CA ILE A 142 -18.56 -25.85 -17.43
C ILE A 142 -19.35 -26.98 -16.77
N GLU A 143 -20.14 -27.70 -17.58
CA GLU A 143 -20.78 -28.93 -17.14
C GLU A 143 -19.70 -29.91 -16.66
N PRO A 144 -19.92 -30.61 -15.52
CA PRO A 144 -19.01 -31.68 -15.11
C PRO A 144 -18.89 -32.69 -16.26
N LEU A 145 -17.68 -33.23 -16.46
CA LEU A 145 -17.39 -34.23 -17.48
C LEU A 145 -18.50 -35.30 -17.50
N PRO A 146 -19.04 -35.67 -18.67
CA PRO A 146 -20.07 -36.70 -18.78
C PRO A 146 -19.63 -37.95 -18.02
N ALA A 147 -20.52 -38.53 -17.21
CA ALA A 147 -20.19 -39.68 -16.36
C ALA A 147 -19.61 -40.85 -17.17
N ASP A 148 -19.99 -40.96 -18.44
CA ASP A 148 -19.51 -41.96 -19.39
C ASP A 148 -18.00 -41.82 -19.68
N LEU A 149 -17.47 -40.60 -19.78
CA LEU A 149 -16.03 -40.33 -19.96
C LEU A 149 -15.24 -40.44 -18.65
N ALA A 150 -15.86 -40.16 -17.51
CA ALA A 150 -15.22 -40.34 -16.21
C ALA A 150 -14.97 -41.83 -15.89
N LEU A 151 -15.91 -42.70 -16.26
CA LEU A 151 -15.78 -44.15 -16.15
C LEU A 151 -14.76 -44.73 -17.15
N GLU A 152 -14.63 -44.15 -18.35
CA GLU A 152 -13.59 -44.56 -19.32
C GLU A 152 -12.17 -44.23 -18.84
N LEU A 153 -11.98 -43.11 -18.14
CA LEU A 153 -10.68 -42.75 -17.56
C LEU A 153 -10.30 -43.67 -16.39
N GLU A 154 -11.25 -43.96 -15.48
CA GLU A 154 -11.03 -44.93 -14.39
C GLU A 154 -10.76 -46.35 -14.89
N ASN A 155 -11.39 -46.78 -15.99
CA ASN A 155 -11.16 -48.09 -16.59
C ASN A 155 -9.91 -48.17 -17.48
N SER A 156 -9.28 -47.04 -17.80
CA SER A 156 -8.03 -46.98 -18.60
C SER A 156 -6.75 -46.99 -17.77
N GLU A 157 -6.86 -46.69 -16.46
CA GLU A 157 -5.74 -46.73 -15.50
C GLU A 157 -5.65 -48.06 -14.70
N GLY A 158 -6.49 -49.06 -15.04
CA GLY A 158 -6.42 -50.43 -14.51
C GLY A 158 -5.95 -51.44 -15.56
#